data_AF-A0A958HQA2-F1
#
_entry.id   AF-A0A958HQA2-F1
#
_cell.length_a   1.000
_cell.length_b   1.000
_cell.length_c   1.000
_cell.angle_alpha   90.00
_cell.angle_beta   90.00
_cell.angle_gamma   90.00
#
_symmetry.space_group_name_H-M   'P 1'
#
loop_
_entity.id
_entity.type
_entity.pdbx_description
1 polymer ?
#
loop_
_entity_poly.entity_id
_entity_poly.type
_entity_poly.pdbx_seq_one_letter_code
_entity_poly.pdbx_strand_id
1 'polypeptide(L)'
;SPWVMAAVVGAAVATFFALAFASKIVGGEEQLVYYHHEIGVLSVAALLLWALGQPVLAFLDATILGIGLFLVCGRVGCFMVGCCHGRPGRLGVCYNHSHAEAGFPGYFVGVRLFPTQLVEALLALTIVAVGSAMVLRGLPPGAALAWYIVAYDVGRFCLEFQRGDGGRPYYRGFSEAQWISLTLTWLVVVAGVLGVLPAATWHGVAAAALTALLLAVAIKRRFQGDWRFRLLRADHMQEVARALSASPSSVAVSRTSQGIQISADRLHTETGDLSHVALSRADGPLNDEEAAALAGLVVQLRPQTTEAQLIRGEQGVMHLLAAPA
;
A
#
# COMPACT_ATOMS: atom_id res chain seq x y z
N SER A 1 -26.31 -26.60 1.37
CA SER A 1 -26.17 -27.62 2.43
C SER A 1 -25.24 -27.09 3.53
N PRO A 2 -25.65 -27.10 4.81
CA PRO A 2 -24.83 -26.60 5.92
C PRO A 2 -23.47 -27.32 6.06
N TRP A 3 -23.42 -28.63 5.80
CA TRP A 3 -22.16 -29.39 5.90
C TRP A 3 -21.15 -28.98 4.82
N VAL A 4 -21.60 -28.68 3.60
CA VAL A 4 -20.73 -28.21 2.51
C VAL A 4 -20.13 -26.87 2.88
N MET A 5 -20.95 -25.96 3.43
CA MET A 5 -20.46 -24.66 3.87
C MET A 5 -19.44 -24.80 5.00
N ALA A 6 -19.70 -25.68 5.98
CA ALA A 6 -18.73 -25.98 7.04
C ALA A 6 -17.41 -26.55 6.48
N ALA A 7 -17.47 -27.43 5.48
CA ALA A 7 -16.29 -27.97 4.81
C ALA A 7 -15.50 -26.87 4.07
N VAL A 8 -16.18 -25.97 3.35
CA VAL A 8 -15.55 -24.82 2.67
C VAL A 8 -14.90 -23.88 3.68
N VAL A 9 -15.57 -23.55 4.78
CA VAL A 9 -15.00 -22.73 5.85
C VAL A 9 -13.77 -23.40 6.47
N GLY A 10 -13.87 -24.70 6.79
CA GLY A 10 -12.74 -25.47 7.31
C GLY A 10 -11.55 -25.48 6.36
N ALA A 11 -11.79 -25.70 5.07
CA ALA A 11 -10.76 -25.67 4.04
C ALA A 11 -10.14 -24.27 3.87
N ALA A 12 -10.96 -23.21 3.94
CA ALA A 12 -10.49 -21.82 3.86
C ALA A 12 -9.56 -21.48 5.03
N VAL A 13 -9.97 -21.81 6.27
CA VAL A 13 -9.15 -21.59 7.47
C VAL A 13 -7.86 -22.41 7.41
N ALA A 14 -7.95 -23.69 7.03
CA ALA A 14 -6.77 -24.54 6.89
C ALA A 14 -5.80 -24.01 5.82
N THR A 15 -6.31 -23.56 4.68
CA THR A 15 -5.50 -22.98 3.59
C THR A 15 -4.83 -21.69 4.04
N PHE A 16 -5.55 -20.83 4.76
CA PHE A 16 -4.99 -19.60 5.30
C PHE A 16 -3.79 -19.88 6.21
N PHE A 17 -3.95 -20.77 7.19
CA PHE A 17 -2.85 -21.12 8.09
C PHE A 17 -1.72 -21.87 7.38
N ALA A 18 -2.04 -22.76 6.44
CA ALA A 18 -1.03 -23.47 5.66
C ALA A 18 -0.14 -22.50 4.86
N LEU A 19 -0.73 -21.49 4.23
CA LEU A 19 0.02 -20.44 3.51
C LEU A 19 0.85 -19.57 4.46
N ALA A 20 0.30 -19.19 5.61
CA ALA A 20 1.03 -18.42 6.62
C ALA A 20 2.23 -19.19 7.19
N PHE A 21 2.08 -20.49 7.48
CA PHE A 21 3.18 -21.33 7.93
C PHE A 21 4.19 -21.59 6.83
N ALA A 22 3.75 -21.83 5.60
CA ALA A 22 4.64 -22.02 4.46
C ALA A 22 5.49 -20.76 4.19
N SER A 23 4.89 -19.57 4.24
CA SER A 23 5.62 -18.31 4.05
C SER A 23 6.66 -18.10 5.16
N LYS A 24 6.33 -18.44 6.42
CA LYS A 24 7.28 -18.43 7.53
C LYS A 24 8.43 -19.42 7.35
N ILE A 25 8.16 -20.65 6.91
CA ILE A 25 9.19 -21.68 6.71
C ILE A 25 10.15 -21.28 5.59
N VAL A 26 9.63 -20.73 4.49
CA VAL A 26 10.43 -20.37 3.31
C VAL A 26 11.16 -19.04 3.50
N GLY A 27 10.46 -18.03 4.03
CA GLY A 27 10.95 -16.65 4.12
C GLY A 27 11.55 -16.26 5.47
N GLY A 28 11.44 -17.10 6.50
CA GLY A 28 11.90 -16.82 7.86
C GLY A 28 10.99 -15.87 8.66
N GLU A 29 10.08 -15.17 8.00
CA GLU A 29 9.12 -14.25 8.61
C GLU A 29 7.69 -14.52 8.13
N GLU A 30 6.71 -14.21 8.98
CA GLU A 30 5.29 -14.32 8.63
C GLU A 30 4.89 -13.15 7.72
N GLN A 31 4.71 -13.43 6.43
CA GLN A 31 4.20 -12.45 5.47
C GLN A 31 2.74 -12.75 5.11
N LEU A 32 1.84 -11.87 5.57
CA LEU A 32 0.41 -11.94 5.28
C LEU A 32 0.06 -11.02 4.11
N VAL A 33 0.21 -11.53 2.89
CA VAL A 33 -0.22 -10.84 1.67
C VAL A 33 -1.63 -11.27 1.31
N TYR A 34 -2.55 -10.30 1.27
CA TYR A 34 -3.98 -10.55 1.03
C TYR A 34 -4.23 -11.37 -0.24
N TYR A 35 -3.68 -10.95 -1.39
CA TYR A 35 -3.90 -11.63 -2.67
C TYR A 35 -3.47 -13.10 -2.69
N HIS A 36 -2.35 -13.45 -2.03
CA HIS A 36 -1.90 -14.84 -1.99
C HIS A 36 -2.89 -15.73 -1.23
N HIS A 37 -3.41 -15.23 -0.11
CA HIS A 37 -4.38 -15.96 0.70
C HIS A 37 -5.75 -16.03 0.03
N GLU A 38 -6.21 -14.93 -0.57
CA GLU A 38 -7.45 -14.88 -1.34
C GLU A 38 -7.44 -15.89 -2.50
N ILE A 39 -6.42 -15.84 -3.36
CA ILE A 39 -6.30 -16.74 -4.52
C ILE A 39 -6.20 -18.20 -4.05
N GLY A 40 -5.39 -18.46 -3.01
CA GLY A 40 -5.23 -19.81 -2.46
C GLY A 40 -6.53 -20.37 -1.90
N VAL A 41 -7.22 -19.61 -1.06
CA VAL A 41 -8.49 -20.01 -0.45
C VAL A 41 -9.55 -20.25 -1.52
N LEU A 42 -9.71 -19.34 -2.48
CA LEU A 42 -10.69 -19.51 -3.56
C LEU A 42 -10.37 -20.74 -4.43
N SER A 43 -9.09 -20.99 -4.72
CA SER A 43 -8.66 -22.15 -5.52
C SER A 43 -8.96 -23.46 -4.80
N VAL A 44 -8.61 -23.58 -3.52
CA VAL A 44 -8.87 -24.79 -2.72
C VAL A 44 -10.38 -24.99 -2.53
N ALA A 45 -11.14 -23.92 -2.25
CA ALA A 45 -12.59 -23.99 -2.16
C ALA A 45 -13.22 -24.46 -3.48
N ALA A 46 -12.79 -23.91 -4.62
CA ALA A 46 -13.28 -24.28 -5.94
C ALA A 46 -13.02 -25.77 -6.24
N LEU A 47 -11.80 -26.25 -5.97
CA LEU A 47 -11.42 -27.66 -6.16
C LEU A 47 -12.23 -28.60 -5.27
N LEU A 48 -12.40 -28.25 -3.98
CA LEU A 48 -13.21 -29.02 -3.05
C LEU A 48 -14.68 -29.11 -3.53
N LEU A 49 -15.26 -27.97 -3.89
CA LEU A 49 -16.65 -27.91 -4.36
C LEU A 49 -16.85 -28.69 -5.66
N TRP A 50 -15.89 -28.61 -6.58
CA TRP A 50 -15.88 -29.39 -7.81
C TRP A 50 -15.82 -30.89 -7.52
N ALA A 51 -14.91 -31.32 -6.63
CA ALA A 51 -14.78 -32.72 -6.23
C ALA A 51 -16.04 -33.27 -5.53
N LEU A 52 -16.78 -32.40 -4.83
CA LEU A 52 -18.04 -32.74 -4.16
C LEU A 52 -19.29 -32.61 -5.06
N GLY A 53 -19.12 -32.28 -6.35
CA GLY A 53 -20.22 -32.10 -7.30
C GLY A 53 -21.18 -30.96 -6.93
N GLN A 54 -20.70 -29.93 -6.22
CA GLN A 54 -21.50 -28.81 -5.74
C GLN A 54 -21.46 -27.62 -6.73
N PRO A 55 -22.46 -26.71 -6.70
CA PRO A 55 -22.47 -25.51 -7.55
C PRO A 55 -21.37 -24.52 -7.15
N VAL A 56 -20.18 -24.67 -7.74
CA VAL A 56 -18.95 -23.96 -7.37
C VAL A 56 -19.15 -22.44 -7.22
N LEU A 57 -19.68 -21.78 -8.26
CA LEU A 57 -19.78 -20.32 -8.30
C LEU A 57 -20.68 -19.75 -7.20
N ALA A 58 -21.78 -20.42 -6.87
CA ALA A 58 -22.70 -19.96 -5.83
C ALA A 58 -22.05 -20.00 -4.44
N PHE A 59 -21.20 -21.00 -4.18
CA PHE A 59 -20.44 -21.05 -2.95
C PHE A 59 -19.28 -20.05 -2.96
N LEU A 60 -18.58 -19.86 -4.09
CA LEU A 60 -17.52 -18.87 -4.19
C LEU A 60 -18.01 -17.43 -3.99
N ASP A 61 -19.23 -17.10 -4.45
CA ASP A 61 -19.89 -15.82 -4.13
C ASP A 61 -20.00 -15.60 -2.62
N ALA A 62 -20.39 -16.61 -1.85
CA ALA A 62 -20.45 -16.50 -0.39
C ALA A 62 -19.05 -16.45 0.25
N THR A 63 -18.12 -17.27 -0.24
CA THR A 63 -16.75 -17.35 0.28
C THR A 63 -16.02 -16.02 0.13
N ILE A 64 -16.08 -15.39 -1.05
CA ILE A 64 -15.37 -14.13 -1.31
C ILE A 64 -15.94 -12.96 -0.51
N LEU A 65 -17.26 -12.92 -0.29
CA LEU A 65 -17.87 -11.92 0.57
C LEU A 65 -17.46 -12.10 2.04
N GLY A 66 -17.31 -13.36 2.49
CA GLY A 66 -16.75 -13.67 3.80
C GLY A 66 -15.29 -13.24 3.95
N ILE A 67 -14.46 -13.52 2.95
CA ILE A 67 -13.06 -13.04 2.87
C ILE A 67 -13.02 -11.51 2.90
N GLY A 68 -13.91 -10.85 2.16
CA GLY A 68 -14.01 -9.40 2.15
C GLY A 68 -14.36 -8.81 3.51
N LEU A 69 -15.30 -9.41 4.24
CA LEU A 69 -15.63 -8.96 5.59
C LEU A 69 -14.46 -9.17 6.56
N PHE A 70 -13.74 -10.29 6.42
CA PHE A 70 -12.50 -10.52 7.16
C PHE A 70 -11.45 -9.45 6.86
N LEU A 71 -11.29 -9.05 5.59
CA LEU A 71 -10.40 -7.97 5.18
C LEU A 71 -10.77 -6.63 5.83
N VAL A 72 -12.07 -6.30 5.91
CA VAL A 72 -12.54 -5.07 6.59
C VAL A 72 -12.06 -5.05 8.04
N CYS A 73 -12.31 -6.13 8.79
CA CYS A 73 -11.86 -6.24 10.18
C CYS A 73 -10.32 -6.18 10.29
N GLY A 74 -9.61 -6.87 9.40
CA GLY A 74 -8.14 -6.86 9.35
C GLY A 74 -7.57 -5.47 9.11
N ARG A 75 -8.19 -4.66 8.23
CA ARG A 75 -7.77 -3.28 7.95
C ARG A 75 -8.06 -2.33 9.11
N VAL A 76 -9.16 -2.51 9.83
CA VAL A 76 -9.38 -1.78 11.10
C VAL A 76 -8.31 -2.15 12.13
N GLY A 77 -7.93 -3.43 12.23
CA GLY A 77 -6.78 -3.89 13.02
C GLY A 77 -5.47 -3.20 12.63
N CYS A 78 -5.17 -3.16 11.32
CA CYS A 78 -3.99 -2.47 10.80
C CYS A 78 -3.98 -0.98 11.17
N PHE A 79 -5.14 -0.33 11.12
CA PHE A 79 -5.29 1.06 11.50
C PHE A 79 -4.95 1.29 12.98
N MET A 80 -5.40 0.40 13.88
CA MET A 80 -5.15 0.52 15.33
C MET A 80 -3.67 0.36 15.70
N VAL A 81 -2.89 -0.42 14.94
CA VAL A 81 -1.46 -0.64 15.21
C VAL A 81 -0.57 0.31 14.38
N GLY A 82 -1.11 0.87 13.29
CA GLY A 82 -0.39 1.77 12.39
C GLY A 82 0.41 1.07 11.29
N CYS A 83 0.20 -0.24 11.07
CA CYS A 83 0.81 -0.94 9.94
C CYS A 83 0.05 -0.66 8.64
N CYS A 84 0.68 -0.91 7.47
CA CYS A 84 0.10 -0.67 6.15
C CYS A 84 -0.37 0.78 5.91
N HIS A 85 0.30 1.76 6.52
CA HIS A 85 -0.07 3.16 6.44
C HIS A 85 0.19 3.77 5.05
N GLY A 86 -0.50 4.87 4.76
CA GLY A 86 -0.26 5.68 3.57
C GLY A 86 0.96 6.59 3.72
N ARG A 87 1.18 7.40 2.69
CA ARG A 87 2.30 8.35 2.62
C ARG A 87 2.11 9.49 3.64
N PRO A 88 3.21 10.07 4.15
CA PRO A 88 3.20 11.35 4.83
C PRO A 88 2.50 12.43 3.99
N GLY A 89 1.78 13.31 4.65
CA GLY A 89 1.03 14.37 4.00
C GLY A 89 0.49 15.39 4.99
N ARG A 90 -0.14 16.45 4.46
CA ARG A 90 -0.74 17.50 5.30
C ARG A 90 -1.99 17.04 6.06
N LEU A 91 -2.71 16.09 5.48
CA LEU A 91 -3.92 15.48 6.04
C LEU A 91 -3.64 14.01 6.33
N GLY A 92 -4.05 13.53 7.51
CA GLY A 92 -3.80 12.17 7.92
C GLY A 92 -3.99 11.96 9.41
N VAL A 93 -3.64 10.76 9.85
CA VAL A 93 -3.66 10.34 11.26
C VAL A 93 -2.21 10.25 11.76
N CYS A 94 -2.01 10.64 13.02
CA CYS A 94 -0.72 10.54 13.70
C CYS A 94 -0.73 9.34 14.65
N TYR A 95 0.35 8.58 14.65
CA TYR A 95 0.59 7.52 15.63
C TYR A 95 1.55 8.04 16.72
N ASN A 96 1.39 7.53 17.94
CA ASN A 96 2.13 7.99 19.12
C ASN A 96 3.16 6.95 19.59
N HIS A 97 3.86 7.23 20.69
CA HIS A 97 4.87 6.33 21.25
C HIS A 97 4.33 4.96 21.67
N SER A 98 3.08 4.85 22.14
CA SER A 98 2.51 3.54 22.50
C SER A 98 2.34 2.62 21.28
N HIS A 99 2.12 3.20 20.09
CA HIS A 99 2.14 2.40 18.85
C HIS A 99 3.56 1.94 18.51
N ALA A 100 4.57 2.78 18.76
CA ALA A 100 5.97 2.43 18.50
C ALA A 100 6.44 1.27 19.39
N GLU A 101 6.03 1.25 20.66
CA GLU A 101 6.26 0.13 21.58
C GLU A 101 5.60 -1.17 21.08
N ALA A 102 4.49 -1.07 20.34
CA ALA A 102 3.79 -2.19 19.72
C ALA A 102 4.34 -2.59 18.33
N GLY A 103 5.46 -2.00 17.88
CA GLY A 103 6.13 -2.34 16.62
C GLY A 103 5.90 -1.37 15.45
N PHE A 104 5.18 -0.26 15.66
CA PHE A 104 5.13 0.82 14.67
C PHE A 104 6.51 1.49 14.52
N PRO A 105 6.94 1.89 13.31
CA PRO A 105 8.26 2.48 13.15
C PRO A 105 8.40 3.83 13.89
N GLY A 106 9.30 3.88 14.88
CA GLY A 106 9.50 5.06 15.74
C GLY A 106 9.81 6.36 15.00
N TYR A 107 10.47 6.28 13.84
CA TYR A 107 10.77 7.43 12.98
C TYR A 107 9.55 8.06 12.28
N PHE A 108 8.37 7.45 12.41
CA PHE A 108 7.09 8.03 11.96
C PHE A 108 6.19 8.49 13.11
N VAL A 109 6.63 8.42 14.36
CA VAL A 109 5.83 8.92 15.50
C VAL A 109 5.54 10.41 15.32
N GLY A 110 4.28 10.78 15.49
CA GLY A 110 3.79 12.15 15.29
C GLY A 110 3.61 12.56 13.82
N VAL A 111 4.15 11.82 12.85
CA VAL A 111 4.00 12.12 11.42
C VAL A 111 2.55 11.91 10.98
N ARG A 112 2.00 12.86 10.21
CA ARG A 112 0.65 12.75 9.62
C ARG A 112 0.71 11.81 8.42
N LEU A 113 0.10 10.63 8.56
CA LEU A 113 0.08 9.59 7.52
C LEU A 113 -1.33 9.45 6.95
N PHE A 114 -1.43 9.32 5.63
CA PHE A 114 -2.73 9.08 4.99
C PHE A 114 -3.32 7.73 5.45
N PRO A 115 -4.59 7.67 5.91
CA PRO A 115 -5.16 6.47 6.52
C PRO A 115 -5.65 5.46 5.46
N THR A 116 -4.73 4.96 4.63
CA THR A 116 -5.00 3.96 3.57
C THR A 116 -5.78 2.77 4.09
N GLN A 117 -5.55 2.36 5.34
CA GLN A 117 -6.22 1.23 5.97
C GLN A 117 -7.73 1.46 6.10
N LEU A 118 -8.16 2.64 6.55
CA LEU A 118 -9.59 2.96 6.68
C LEU A 118 -10.25 3.15 5.31
N VAL A 119 -9.52 3.73 4.35
CA VAL A 119 -10.02 3.84 2.97
C VAL A 119 -10.21 2.45 2.34
N GLU A 120 -9.26 1.54 2.53
CA GLU A 120 -9.35 0.16 2.04
C GLU A 120 -10.46 -0.62 2.77
N ALA A 121 -10.63 -0.41 4.08
CA ALA A 121 -11.72 -1.02 4.85
C ALA A 121 -13.10 -0.54 4.37
N LEU A 122 -13.27 0.76 4.15
CA LEU A 122 -14.53 1.32 3.65
C LEU A 122 -14.84 0.81 2.24
N LEU A 123 -13.84 0.79 1.36
CA LEU A 123 -13.96 0.23 0.01
C LEU A 123 -14.41 -1.24 0.07
N ALA A 124 -13.70 -2.09 0.84
CA ALA A 124 -14.03 -3.50 0.98
C ALA A 124 -15.43 -3.70 1.56
N LEU A 125 -15.84 -2.89 2.55
CA LEU A 125 -17.18 -2.95 3.13
C LEU A 125 -18.26 -2.60 2.12
N THR A 126 -18.04 -1.56 1.30
CA THR A 126 -18.97 -1.20 0.21
C THR A 126 -19.07 -2.33 -0.82
N ILE A 127 -17.94 -2.92 -1.22
CA ILE A 127 -17.92 -4.03 -2.17
C ILE A 127 -18.70 -5.22 -1.62
N VAL A 128 -18.47 -5.60 -0.36
CA VAL A 128 -19.16 -6.70 0.32
C VAL A 128 -20.66 -6.41 0.45
N ALA A 129 -21.05 -5.18 0.81
CA ALA A 129 -22.46 -4.81 0.92
C ALA A 129 -23.19 -4.91 -0.43
N VAL A 130 -22.57 -4.40 -1.50
CA VAL A 130 -23.13 -4.49 -2.85
C VAL A 130 -23.18 -5.94 -3.32
N GLY A 131 -22.11 -6.71 -3.17
CA GLY A 131 -22.08 -8.12 -3.55
C GLY A 131 -23.06 -8.98 -2.76
N SER A 132 -23.26 -8.70 -1.47
CA SER A 132 -24.29 -9.36 -0.66
C SER A 132 -25.69 -9.01 -1.16
N ALA A 133 -25.95 -7.74 -1.48
CA ALA A 133 -27.21 -7.34 -2.09
C ALA A 133 -27.43 -8.02 -3.46
N MET A 134 -26.37 -8.27 -4.23
CA MET A 134 -26.46 -9.00 -5.48
C MET A 134 -26.91 -10.45 -5.27
N VAL A 135 -26.28 -11.15 -4.33
CA VAL A 135 -26.66 -12.53 -3.95
C VAL A 135 -28.10 -12.58 -3.44
N LEU A 136 -28.49 -11.66 -2.55
CA LEU A 136 -29.84 -11.62 -1.96
C LEU A 136 -30.94 -11.30 -2.99
N ARG A 137 -30.60 -10.59 -4.08
CA ARG A 137 -31.51 -10.34 -5.21
C ARG A 137 -31.57 -11.48 -6.22
N GLY A 138 -30.84 -12.57 -6.00
CA GLY A 138 -30.85 -13.74 -6.88
C GLY A 138 -30.18 -13.49 -8.24
N LEU A 139 -29.16 -12.62 -8.30
CA LEU A 139 -28.32 -12.50 -9.49
C LEU A 139 -27.62 -13.84 -9.81
N PRO A 140 -27.21 -14.06 -11.08
CA PRO A 140 -26.60 -15.32 -11.49
C PRO A 140 -25.37 -15.69 -10.63
N PRO A 141 -25.17 -16.98 -10.31
CA PRO A 141 -23.97 -17.44 -9.60
C PRO A 141 -22.68 -16.96 -10.25
N GLY A 142 -21.75 -16.46 -9.45
CA GLY A 142 -20.47 -15.89 -9.89
C GLY A 142 -20.52 -14.38 -10.15
N ALA A 143 -21.70 -13.75 -10.10
CA ALA A 143 -21.83 -12.31 -10.29
C ALA A 143 -21.21 -11.52 -9.12
N ALA A 144 -21.39 -11.98 -7.88
CA ALA A 144 -20.83 -11.31 -6.71
C ALA A 144 -19.30 -11.51 -6.64
N LEU A 145 -18.80 -12.67 -7.05
CA LEU A 145 -17.39 -12.97 -7.21
C LEU A 145 -16.72 -12.05 -8.24
N ALA A 146 -17.28 -11.95 -9.45
CA ALA A 146 -16.76 -11.08 -10.49
C ALA A 146 -16.79 -9.60 -10.05
N TRP A 147 -17.89 -9.17 -9.42
CA TRP A 147 -18.01 -7.84 -8.83
C TRP A 147 -16.90 -7.57 -7.81
N TYR A 148 -16.73 -8.49 -6.85
CA TYR A 148 -15.76 -8.34 -5.79
C TYR A 148 -14.35 -8.18 -6.34
N ILE A 149 -13.91 -9.13 -7.18
CA ILE A 149 -12.55 -9.16 -7.73
C ILE A 149 -12.26 -7.85 -8.48
N VAL A 150 -13.11 -7.48 -9.44
CA VAL A 150 -12.83 -6.30 -10.28
C VAL A 150 -12.94 -4.99 -9.49
N ALA A 151 -13.94 -4.85 -8.62
CA ALA A 151 -14.09 -3.63 -7.82
C ALA A 151 -12.94 -3.47 -6.81
N TYR A 152 -12.53 -4.56 -6.17
CA TYR A 152 -11.40 -4.54 -5.24
C TYR A 152 -10.10 -4.27 -6.00
N ASP A 153 -9.85 -4.93 -7.13
CA ASP A 153 -8.67 -4.73 -7.96
C ASP A 153 -8.51 -3.28 -8.43
N VAL A 154 -9.59 -2.64 -8.87
CA VAL A 154 -9.55 -1.22 -9.26
C VAL A 154 -9.15 -0.33 -8.09
N GLY A 155 -9.81 -0.50 -6.94
CA GLY A 155 -9.49 0.30 -5.76
C GLY A 155 -8.09 0.01 -5.23
N ARG A 156 -7.69 -1.26 -5.22
CA ARG A 156 -6.38 -1.74 -4.77
C ARG A 156 -5.25 -1.20 -5.64
N PHE A 157 -5.41 -1.23 -6.95
CA PHE A 157 -4.45 -0.68 -7.91
C PHE A 157 -4.20 0.82 -7.65
N CYS A 158 -5.27 1.58 -7.41
CA CYS A 158 -5.22 3.01 -7.13
C CYS A 158 -4.61 3.33 -5.76
N LEU A 159 -5.01 2.60 -4.72
CA LEU A 159 -4.52 2.81 -3.35
C LEU A 159 -3.00 2.60 -3.23
N GLU A 160 -2.43 1.75 -4.08
CA GLU A 160 -1.00 1.49 -4.05
C GLU A 160 -0.15 2.73 -4.37
N PHE A 161 -0.67 3.69 -5.16
CA PHE A 161 0.04 4.96 -5.38
C PHE A 161 0.13 5.81 -4.11
N GLN A 162 -0.82 5.63 -3.18
CA GLN A 162 -0.90 6.39 -1.92
C GLN A 162 -0.24 5.66 -0.75
N ARG A 163 0.36 4.47 -0.98
CA ARG A 163 1.02 3.69 0.06
C ARG A 163 2.36 4.28 0.51
N GLY A 164 2.58 4.22 1.82
CA GLY A 164 3.78 4.75 2.50
C GLY A 164 4.56 3.70 3.29
N ASP A 165 4.05 2.48 3.43
CA ASP A 165 4.78 1.35 3.98
C ASP A 165 5.71 0.74 2.92
N GLY A 166 7.02 0.70 3.22
CA GLY A 166 8.06 0.09 2.39
C GLY A 166 8.16 -1.43 2.55
N GLY A 167 9.16 -2.03 1.88
CA GLY A 167 9.44 -3.47 1.94
C GLY A 167 8.54 -4.33 1.04
N ARG A 168 7.82 -3.71 0.10
CA ARG A 168 6.95 -4.41 -0.86
C ARG A 168 7.70 -4.71 -2.15
N PRO A 169 7.44 -5.87 -2.80
CA PRO A 169 8.05 -6.19 -4.08
C PRO A 169 7.51 -5.29 -5.21
N TYR A 170 8.43 -4.75 -6.01
CA TYR A 170 8.13 -3.98 -7.22
C TYR A 170 8.74 -4.65 -8.44
N TYR A 171 7.98 -4.69 -9.53
CA TYR A 171 8.44 -5.14 -10.82
C TYR A 171 8.16 -4.08 -11.88
N ARG A 172 9.20 -3.68 -12.62
CA ARG A 172 9.14 -2.63 -13.67
C ARG A 172 8.48 -1.32 -13.18
N GLY A 173 8.71 -0.96 -11.92
CA GLY A 173 8.21 0.28 -11.31
C GLY A 173 6.77 0.22 -10.78
N PHE A 174 6.07 -0.90 -10.90
CA PHE A 174 4.74 -1.09 -10.30
C PHE A 174 4.82 -2.17 -9.22
N SER A 175 3.94 -2.09 -8.21
CA SER A 175 3.99 -3.09 -7.14
C SER A 175 3.43 -4.42 -7.61
N GLU A 176 3.79 -5.50 -6.93
CA GLU A 176 3.18 -6.82 -7.13
C GLU A 176 1.64 -6.75 -7.07
N ALA A 177 1.08 -6.01 -6.11
CA ALA A 177 -0.37 -5.86 -5.97
C ALA A 177 -1.00 -5.26 -7.24
N GLN A 178 -0.38 -4.25 -7.86
CA GLN A 178 -0.87 -3.66 -9.11
C GLN A 178 -0.86 -4.65 -10.28
N TRP A 179 0.18 -5.49 -10.36
CA TRP A 179 0.25 -6.54 -11.37
C TRP A 179 -0.79 -7.63 -11.15
N ILE A 180 -0.99 -8.06 -9.91
CA ILE A 180 -2.03 -9.04 -9.55
C ILE A 180 -3.42 -8.47 -9.84
N SER A 181 -3.72 -7.23 -9.42
CA SER A 181 -5.00 -6.57 -9.71
C SER A 181 -5.30 -6.53 -11.20
N LEU A 182 -4.33 -6.12 -12.03
CA LEU A 182 -4.50 -6.08 -13.47
C LEU A 182 -4.75 -7.48 -14.05
N THR A 183 -3.99 -8.48 -13.58
CA THR A 183 -4.08 -9.86 -14.07
C THR A 183 -5.42 -10.49 -13.72
N LEU A 184 -5.86 -10.40 -12.46
CA LEU A 184 -7.14 -10.93 -11.99
C LEU A 184 -8.31 -10.27 -12.71
N THR A 185 -8.26 -8.94 -12.91
CA THR A 185 -9.28 -8.22 -13.68
C THR A 185 -9.38 -8.73 -15.12
N TRP A 186 -8.26 -8.98 -15.81
CA TRP A 186 -8.28 -9.59 -17.15
C TRP A 186 -8.76 -11.04 -17.14
N LEU A 187 -8.42 -11.82 -16.10
CA LEU A 187 -8.93 -13.18 -15.95
C LEU A 187 -10.46 -13.21 -15.79
N VAL A 188 -11.05 -12.25 -15.07
CA VAL A 188 -12.53 -12.11 -15.00
C VAL A 188 -13.13 -11.82 -16.37
N VAL A 189 -12.50 -10.94 -17.17
CA VAL A 189 -12.96 -10.66 -18.55
C VAL A 189 -12.92 -11.92 -19.40
N VAL A 190 -11.80 -12.66 -19.38
CA VAL A 190 -11.64 -13.90 -20.15
C VAL A 190 -12.65 -14.95 -19.69
N ALA A 191 -12.82 -15.15 -18.39
CA ALA A 191 -13.81 -16.07 -17.83
C ALA A 191 -15.24 -15.69 -18.23
N GLY A 192 -15.54 -14.39 -18.33
CA GLY A 192 -16.81 -13.89 -18.85
C GLY A 192 -17.03 -14.24 -20.33
N VAL A 193 -16.01 -14.02 -21.18
CA VAL A 193 -16.07 -14.36 -22.62
C VAL A 193 -16.22 -15.87 -22.83
N LEU A 194 -15.58 -16.69 -22.00
CA LEU A 194 -15.67 -18.15 -22.06
C LEU A 194 -16.98 -18.69 -21.45
N GLY A 195 -17.85 -17.84 -20.91
CA GLY A 195 -19.11 -18.26 -20.27
C GLY A 195 -18.94 -18.95 -18.92
N VAL A 196 -17.75 -18.89 -18.31
CA VAL A 196 -17.47 -19.43 -16.97
C VAL A 196 -18.02 -18.50 -15.89
N LEU A 197 -17.95 -17.18 -16.09
CA LEU A 197 -18.54 -16.18 -15.20
C LEU A 197 -19.58 -15.34 -15.95
N PRO A 198 -20.53 -14.70 -15.24
CA PRO A 198 -21.43 -13.73 -15.86
C PRO A 198 -20.65 -12.56 -16.47
N ALA A 199 -20.71 -12.42 -17.79
CA ALA A 199 -20.06 -11.31 -18.48
C ALA A 199 -20.80 -9.99 -18.21
N ALA A 200 -20.03 -8.92 -17.96
CA ALA A 200 -20.54 -7.57 -17.85
C ALA A 200 -19.60 -6.60 -18.58
N THR A 201 -20.16 -5.63 -19.30
CA THR A 201 -19.38 -4.68 -20.10
C THR A 201 -18.39 -3.88 -19.27
N TRP A 202 -18.77 -3.54 -18.03
CA TRP A 202 -17.91 -2.78 -17.12
C TRP A 202 -16.65 -3.55 -16.69
N HIS A 203 -16.64 -4.90 -16.71
CA HIS A 203 -15.40 -5.67 -16.47
C HIS A 203 -14.34 -5.32 -17.53
N GLY A 204 -14.74 -5.27 -18.80
CA GLY A 204 -13.86 -4.90 -19.90
C GLY A 204 -13.42 -3.44 -19.84
N VAL A 205 -14.33 -2.53 -19.46
CA VAL A 205 -14.00 -1.12 -19.24
C VAL A 205 -12.97 -0.96 -18.12
N ALA A 206 -13.13 -1.67 -17.00
CA ALA A 206 -12.19 -1.65 -15.89
C ALA A 206 -10.81 -2.18 -16.30
N ALA A 207 -10.75 -3.33 -16.99
CA ALA A 207 -9.51 -3.92 -17.49
C ALA A 207 -8.76 -2.96 -18.44
N ALA A 208 -9.49 -2.35 -19.38
CA ALA A 208 -8.94 -1.36 -20.31
C ALA A 208 -8.45 -0.11 -19.58
N ALA A 209 -9.21 0.40 -18.61
CA ALA A 209 -8.84 1.57 -17.82
C ALA A 209 -7.58 1.34 -16.98
N LEU A 210 -7.48 0.19 -16.29
CA LEU A 210 -6.28 -0.16 -15.53
C LEU A 210 -5.05 -0.34 -16.44
N THR A 211 -5.23 -0.98 -17.60
CA THR A 211 -4.17 -1.12 -18.61
C THR A 211 -3.71 0.25 -19.12
N ALA A 212 -4.64 1.12 -19.48
CA ALA A 212 -4.36 2.47 -19.95
C ALA A 212 -3.65 3.31 -18.89
N LEU A 213 -4.09 3.22 -17.62
CA LEU A 213 -3.46 3.92 -16.51
C LEU A 213 -2.03 3.42 -16.27
N LEU A 214 -1.81 2.10 -16.28
CA LEU A 214 -0.47 1.52 -16.15
C LEU A 214 0.45 2.02 -17.28
N LEU A 215 -0.02 1.96 -18.53
CA LEU A 215 0.74 2.44 -19.69
C LEU A 215 1.02 3.93 -19.61
N ALA A 216 0.03 4.75 -19.27
CA ALA A 216 0.19 6.20 -19.13
C ALA A 216 1.25 6.54 -18.07
N VAL A 217 1.22 5.87 -16.92
CA VAL A 217 2.22 6.06 -15.85
C VAL A 217 3.60 5.57 -16.30
N ALA A 218 3.70 4.43 -16.99
CA ALA A 218 4.95 3.89 -17.50
C ALA A 218 5.59 4.81 -18.56
N ILE A 219 4.78 5.30 -19.50
CA ILE A 219 5.18 6.24 -20.54
C ILE A 219 5.63 7.57 -19.92
N LYS A 220 4.85 8.12 -18.99
CA LYS A 220 5.21 9.35 -18.27
C LYS A 220 6.55 9.21 -17.56
N ARG A 221 6.79 8.10 -16.86
CA ARG A 221 8.07 7.82 -16.17
C ARG A 221 9.24 7.65 -17.14
N ARG A 222 8.99 7.08 -18.32
CA ARG A 222 10.01 6.96 -19.37
C ARG A 222 10.43 8.32 -19.93
N PHE A 223 9.49 9.24 -20.14
CA PHE A 223 9.76 10.57 -20.70
C PHE A 223 10.29 11.58 -19.69
N GLN A 224 9.74 11.61 -18.47
CA GLN A 224 10.12 12.59 -17.43
C GLN A 224 11.32 12.17 -16.57
N GLY A 225 11.84 10.96 -16.82
CA GLY A 225 12.72 10.28 -15.88
C GLY A 225 11.95 9.78 -14.66
N ASP A 226 12.38 8.65 -14.12
CA ASP A 226 11.80 8.04 -12.93
C ASP A 226 12.42 8.58 -11.62
N TRP A 227 13.21 9.66 -11.69
CA TRP A 227 13.90 10.25 -10.54
C TRP A 227 12.92 10.57 -9.40
N ARG A 228 11.79 11.24 -9.70
CA ARG A 228 10.82 11.67 -8.69
C ARG A 228 10.12 10.48 -8.06
N PHE A 229 9.86 9.45 -8.86
CA PHE A 229 9.28 8.19 -8.37
C PHE A 229 10.25 7.47 -7.44
N ARG A 230 11.54 7.35 -7.81
CA ARG A 230 12.56 6.73 -6.95
C ARG A 230 12.77 7.51 -5.66
N LEU A 231 12.86 8.83 -5.74
CA LEU A 231 13.08 9.73 -4.61
C LEU A 231 11.91 9.74 -3.63
N LEU A 232 10.69 9.60 -4.14
CA LEU A 232 9.48 9.54 -3.33
C LEU A 232 8.96 8.10 -3.21
N ARG A 233 9.78 7.06 -3.40
CA ARG A 233 9.32 5.69 -3.12
C ARG A 233 9.21 5.48 -1.60
N ALA A 234 8.25 4.66 -1.17
CA ALA A 234 8.02 4.39 0.25
C ALA A 234 9.30 3.96 0.99
N ASP A 235 10.12 3.09 0.40
CA ASP A 235 11.40 2.66 1.00
C ASP A 235 12.37 3.83 1.20
N HIS A 236 12.53 4.67 0.19
CA HIS A 236 13.42 5.83 0.29
C HIS A 236 12.88 6.86 1.29
N MET A 237 11.56 7.05 1.37
CA MET A 237 10.95 7.91 2.37
C MET A 237 11.19 7.41 3.80
N GLN A 238 11.23 6.09 4.01
CA GLN A 238 11.61 5.51 5.30
C GLN A 238 13.09 5.76 5.62
N GLU A 239 13.99 5.64 4.64
CA GLU A 239 15.41 5.98 4.83
C GLU A 239 15.59 7.45 5.20
N VAL A 240 14.87 8.36 4.53
CA VAL A 240 14.85 9.79 4.85
C VAL A 240 14.31 10.03 6.26
N ALA A 241 13.18 9.42 6.62
CA ALA A 241 12.60 9.57 7.95
C ALA A 241 13.53 9.06 9.06
N ARG A 242 14.19 7.92 8.84
CA ARG A 242 15.21 7.37 9.75
C ARG A 242 16.39 8.33 9.92
N ALA A 243 16.93 8.85 8.82
CA ALA A 243 18.04 9.80 8.84
C ALA A 243 17.68 11.06 9.63
N LEU A 244 16.45 11.57 9.51
CA LEU A 244 15.96 12.73 10.26
C LEU A 244 15.74 12.47 11.75
N SER A 245 15.55 11.20 12.15
CA SER A 245 15.28 10.79 13.53
C SER A 245 16.55 10.41 14.33
N ALA A 246 17.72 10.38 13.70
CA ALA A 246 18.97 10.02 14.35
C ALA A 246 19.34 11.05 15.45
N SER A 247 19.86 10.56 16.58
CA SER A 247 20.23 11.41 17.73
C SER A 247 21.39 12.38 17.41
N PRO A 248 21.33 13.63 17.92
CA PRO A 248 22.28 14.70 17.59
C PRO A 248 23.64 14.60 18.32
N SER A 249 24.05 13.40 18.77
CA SER A 249 25.30 13.26 19.56
C SER A 249 26.58 13.54 18.76
N SER A 250 26.48 13.60 17.43
CA SER A 250 27.48 14.12 16.50
C SER A 250 26.80 14.51 15.19
N VAL A 251 27.42 15.38 14.38
CA VAL A 251 26.94 15.71 13.02
C VAL A 251 27.05 14.46 12.15
N ALA A 252 26.06 13.58 12.25
CA ALA A 252 26.00 12.35 11.48
C ALA A 252 25.41 12.67 10.10
N VAL A 253 26.15 12.29 9.05
CA VAL A 253 25.66 12.34 7.67
C VAL A 253 25.18 10.95 7.31
N SER A 254 23.86 10.78 7.20
CA SER A 254 23.26 9.53 6.73
C SER A 254 23.20 9.52 5.20
N ARG A 255 23.53 8.39 4.57
CA ARG A 255 23.40 8.18 3.12
C ARG A 255 22.24 7.24 2.82
N THR A 256 21.34 7.64 1.93
CA THR A 256 20.22 6.82 1.44
C THR A 256 20.64 5.94 0.26
N SER A 257 19.83 4.94 -0.07
CA SER A 257 20.01 4.07 -1.25
C SER A 257 19.93 4.81 -2.58
N GLN A 258 19.36 6.02 -2.61
CA GLN A 258 19.34 6.89 -3.79
C GLN A 258 20.54 7.86 -3.83
N GLY A 259 21.53 7.67 -2.95
CA GLY A 259 22.74 8.50 -2.91
C GLY A 259 22.52 9.89 -2.32
N ILE A 260 21.38 10.13 -1.65
CA ILE A 260 21.11 11.38 -0.94
C ILE A 260 21.80 11.33 0.41
N GLN A 261 22.51 12.39 0.75
CA GLN A 261 23.15 12.59 2.04
C GLN A 261 22.31 13.59 2.84
N ILE A 262 22.03 13.22 4.08
CA ILE A 262 21.16 13.98 4.98
C ILE A 262 21.89 14.15 6.30
N SER A 263 22.03 15.41 6.72
CA SER A 263 22.44 15.76 8.07
C SER A 263 21.37 16.64 8.68
N ALA A 264 20.96 16.33 9.91
CA ALA A 264 19.92 17.04 10.60
C ALA A 264 20.42 17.47 11.98
N ASP A 265 20.23 18.74 12.30
CA ASP A 265 20.68 19.33 13.56
C ASP A 265 19.62 20.31 14.11
N ARG A 266 19.78 20.70 15.37
CA ARG A 266 19.02 21.78 16.01
C ARG A 266 19.95 22.93 16.33
N LEU A 267 19.68 24.08 15.71
CA LEU A 267 20.38 25.33 15.95
C LEU A 267 19.64 26.10 17.04
N HIS A 268 20.31 26.39 18.15
CA HIS A 268 19.77 27.30 19.16
C HIS A 268 20.06 28.74 18.71
N THR A 269 19.02 29.51 18.40
CA THR A 269 19.14 30.94 18.05
C THR A 269 18.51 31.81 19.11
N GLU A 270 18.87 33.10 19.15
CA GLU A 270 18.30 34.07 20.10
C GLU A 270 16.76 34.19 19.98
N THR A 271 16.21 33.87 18.82
CA THR A 271 14.78 33.88 18.51
C THR A 271 14.06 32.54 18.75
N GLY A 272 14.79 31.50 19.17
CA GLY A 272 14.26 30.15 19.42
C GLY A 272 15.07 29.03 18.78
N ASP A 273 14.65 27.78 19.00
CA ASP A 273 15.27 26.60 18.38
C ASP A 273 14.88 26.52 16.90
N LEU A 274 15.84 26.41 15.99
CA LEU A 274 15.63 26.18 14.58
C LEU A 274 16.08 24.76 14.21
N SER A 275 15.23 24.05 13.47
CA SER A 275 15.59 22.79 12.86
C SER A 275 16.36 23.05 11.58
N HIS A 276 17.59 22.54 11.47
CA HIS A 276 18.41 22.63 10.26
C HIS A 276 18.59 21.26 9.64
N VAL A 277 18.34 21.15 8.33
CA VAL A 277 18.62 19.93 7.56
C VAL A 277 19.46 20.29 6.35
N ALA A 278 20.65 19.71 6.25
CA ALA A 278 21.49 19.78 5.08
C ALA A 278 21.24 18.56 4.17
N LEU A 279 20.98 18.83 2.89
CA LEU A 279 20.72 17.84 1.85
C LEU A 279 21.77 17.99 0.77
N SER A 280 22.46 16.90 0.45
CA SER A 280 23.40 16.83 -0.67
C SER A 280 23.28 15.48 -1.38
N ARG A 281 24.01 15.33 -2.49
CA ARG A 281 24.11 14.06 -3.20
C ARG A 281 25.58 13.65 -3.26
N ALA A 282 25.85 12.37 -3.02
CA ALA A 282 27.21 11.85 -2.92
C ALA A 282 27.97 11.93 -4.26
N ASP A 283 27.26 11.80 -5.37
CA ASP A 283 27.86 11.61 -6.70
C ASP A 283 27.68 12.86 -7.60
N GLY A 284 27.33 14.03 -7.04
CA GLY A 284 27.17 15.29 -7.79
C GLY A 284 26.22 16.29 -7.12
N PRO A 285 25.97 17.47 -7.74
CA PRO A 285 25.07 18.48 -7.19
C PRO A 285 23.61 18.01 -7.22
N LEU A 286 22.83 18.44 -6.22
CA LEU A 286 21.39 18.21 -6.16
C LEU A 286 20.66 19.23 -7.05
N ASN A 287 19.80 18.78 -7.97
CA ASN A 287 18.99 19.68 -8.80
C ASN A 287 17.92 20.38 -7.95
N ASP A 288 17.51 21.60 -8.32
CA ASP A 288 16.47 22.39 -7.65
C ASP A 288 15.13 21.64 -7.55
N GLU A 289 14.72 20.90 -8.58
CA GLU A 289 13.49 20.10 -8.52
C GLU A 289 13.58 18.95 -7.51
N GLU A 290 14.76 18.32 -7.40
CA GLU A 290 15.03 17.24 -6.45
C GLU A 290 15.10 17.78 -5.03
N ALA A 291 15.77 18.91 -4.85
CA ALA A 291 15.87 19.63 -3.60
C ALA A 291 14.49 20.07 -3.10
N ALA A 292 13.65 20.64 -3.97
CA ALA A 292 12.28 21.03 -3.64
C ALA A 292 11.42 19.81 -3.27
N ALA A 293 11.56 18.69 -4.00
CA ALA A 293 10.83 17.46 -3.69
C ALA A 293 11.25 16.87 -2.33
N LEU A 294 12.55 16.83 -2.03
CA LEU A 294 13.08 16.37 -0.75
C LEU A 294 12.69 17.32 0.38
N ALA A 295 12.80 18.63 0.20
CA ALA A 295 12.38 19.61 1.19
C ALA A 295 10.89 19.44 1.54
N GLY A 296 10.03 19.27 0.53
CA GLY A 296 8.62 18.98 0.74
C GLY A 296 8.37 17.69 1.52
N LEU A 297 9.16 16.64 1.26
CA LEU A 297 9.11 15.39 2.02
C LEU A 297 9.59 15.59 3.48
N VAL A 298 10.71 16.28 3.70
CA VAL A 298 11.25 16.56 5.03
C VAL A 298 10.23 17.32 5.88
N VAL A 299 9.56 18.33 5.31
CA VAL A 299 8.48 19.08 5.98
C VAL A 299 7.33 18.15 6.35
N GLN A 300 6.92 17.23 5.46
CA GLN A 300 5.86 16.25 5.79
C GLN A 300 6.26 15.25 6.87
N LEU A 301 7.55 14.95 6.98
CA LEU A 301 8.12 14.05 7.99
C LEU A 301 8.39 14.75 9.33
N ARG A 302 8.35 16.09 9.39
CA ARG A 302 8.55 16.86 10.62
C ARG A 302 7.23 17.48 11.10
N PRO A 303 6.54 16.86 12.07
CA PRO A 303 5.19 17.27 12.46
C PRO A 303 5.11 18.65 13.12
N GLN A 304 6.23 19.24 13.54
CA GLN A 304 6.32 20.55 14.20
C GLN A 304 6.75 21.68 13.26
N THR A 305 6.87 21.47 11.95
CA THR A 305 7.34 22.52 11.03
C THR A 305 6.18 23.32 10.42
N THR A 306 6.07 24.60 10.75
CA THR A 306 5.08 25.55 10.19
C THR A 306 5.63 26.34 9.01
N GLU A 307 6.89 26.79 9.11
CA GLU A 307 7.59 27.50 8.05
C GLU A 307 8.92 26.80 7.75
N ALA A 308 9.18 26.59 6.46
CA ALA A 308 10.41 25.99 5.98
C ALA A 308 10.97 26.80 4.82
N GLN A 309 12.23 27.23 4.93
CA GLN A 309 12.93 27.95 3.89
C GLN A 309 14.05 27.07 3.34
N LEU A 310 14.04 26.89 2.02
CA LEU A 310 15.11 26.20 1.31
C LEU A 310 16.13 27.24 0.83
N ILE A 311 17.37 27.10 1.27
CA ILE A 311 18.50 27.98 0.96
C ILE A 311 19.56 27.17 0.24
N ARG A 312 20.08 27.70 -0.86
CA ARG A 312 21.21 27.10 -1.58
C ARG A 312 22.51 27.45 -0.87
N GLY A 313 23.24 26.43 -0.43
CA GLY A 313 24.58 26.56 0.14
C GLY A 313 25.67 26.44 -0.93
N GLU A 314 26.92 26.40 -0.46
CA GLU A 314 28.08 26.17 -1.31
C GLU A 314 28.19 24.69 -1.73
N GLN A 315 28.94 24.44 -2.81
CA GLN A 315 29.28 23.07 -3.27
C GLN A 315 28.08 22.14 -3.52
N GLY A 316 26.91 22.69 -3.83
CA GLY A 316 25.71 21.91 -4.16
C GLY A 316 24.95 21.35 -2.96
N VAL A 317 25.25 21.83 -1.74
CA VAL A 317 24.48 21.52 -0.54
C VAL A 317 23.24 22.42 -0.46
N MET A 318 22.10 21.85 -0.12
CA MET A 318 20.83 22.56 0.08
C MET A 318 20.48 22.54 1.56
N HIS A 319 20.23 23.70 2.14
CA HIS A 319 19.89 23.85 3.55
C HIS A 319 18.40 24.14 3.70
N LEU A 320 17.72 23.30 4.46
CA LEU A 320 16.35 23.52 4.88
C LEU A 320 16.36 24.02 6.32
N LEU A 321 15.92 25.26 6.52
CA LEU A 321 15.68 25.81 7.84
C LEU A 321 14.19 25.73 8.14
N ALA A 322 13.85 25.15 9.27
CA ALA A 322 12.48 24.92 9.69
C ALA A 322 12.29 25.47 11.11
N ALA A 323 11.35 26.40 11.27
CA ALA A 323 10.95 26.86 12.60
C ALA A 323 9.96 25.87 13.22
N PRO A 324 10.10 25.53 14.51
CA PRO A 324 9.07 24.82 15.25
C PRO A 324 7.81 25.68 15.37
N ALA A 325 6.67 25.02 15.30
CA ALA A 325 5.34 25.60 15.47
C ALA A 325 5.07 26.07 16.90
#